data_AF-A0A3D0JY25-F1
#
_entry.id   AF-A0A3D0JY25-F1
#
_cell.length_a   1.000
_cell.length_b   1.000
_cell.length_c   1.000
_cell.angle_alpha   90.00
_cell.angle_beta   90.00
_cell.angle_gamma   90.00
#
_symmetry.space_group_name_H-M   'P 1'
#
loop_
_entity.id
_entity.type
_entity.pdbx_description
1 polymer ?
#
loop_
_entity_poly.entity_id
_entity_poly.type
_entity_poly.pdbx_seq_one_letter_code
_entity_poly.pdbx_strand_id
1 'polypeptide(L)'
;FSAADFEDFLEPRPDLAPNMEADLEPVVRHLVEQRWPFRLHATYDESISRMLDVFEKVDRDIPFNGLPWLFDHAETISPRNIERVRALGGGIAIQHRMAFQGEYFIDRYGAKAAEATPPIQRMLAEGVPVGAGTDATRVASYNPWTALYWLVSGKTVGGTTLYPQGLPRATALQLFTHGSAWFSSEQGKKGQIKVGQLADLVALTAEFFSVEEEQIKWLESVLTVVGGKVVHAASEFDKLAPPTVPVMPDWSPVALVPGHWSPNAAPLSASIHQCIGSCAVHEHQHDRARRSSVPVSDHQGFWGAFGCSCFAF
;
A
#
# COMPACT_ATOMS: atom_id res chain seq x y z
N PHE A 1 -0.30 24.34 -5.27
CA PHE A 1 -0.26 23.52 -4.05
C PHE A 1 -1.42 23.80 -3.08
N SER A 2 -2.39 24.65 -3.41
CA SER A 2 -3.51 25.02 -2.52
C SER A 2 -4.53 23.89 -2.28
N ALA A 3 -4.63 22.94 -3.20
CA ALA A 3 -5.49 21.75 -3.10
C ALA A 3 -4.73 20.47 -2.68
N ALA A 4 -3.51 20.61 -2.13
CA ALA A 4 -2.74 19.46 -1.69
C ALA A 4 -3.22 18.99 -0.31
N ASP A 5 -3.91 17.85 -0.31
CA ASP A 5 -4.08 17.04 0.88
C ASP A 5 -2.79 16.23 1.09
N PHE A 6 -2.34 16.08 2.34
CA PHE A 6 -1.12 15.36 2.67
C PHE A 6 -1.40 14.38 3.81
N GLU A 7 -0.77 13.23 3.70
CA GLU A 7 -1.11 12.07 4.49
C GLU A 7 0.01 11.78 5.47
N ASP A 8 -0.17 12.30 6.67
CA ASP A 8 0.69 11.97 7.79
C ASP A 8 -0.17 11.85 9.04
N PHE A 9 -0.46 10.61 9.44
CA PHE A 9 -1.11 10.35 10.72
C PHE A 9 -0.14 10.54 11.91
N LEU A 10 0.94 11.29 11.78
CA LEU A 10 1.68 11.87 12.91
C LEU A 10 1.39 13.37 13.07
N GLU A 11 0.82 14.01 12.05
CA GLU A 11 0.47 15.43 12.06
C GLU A 11 -1.05 15.66 12.09
N PRO A 12 -1.51 16.86 12.49
CA PRO A 12 -2.90 17.26 12.31
C PRO A 12 -3.32 17.22 10.83
N ARG A 13 -4.61 16.96 10.57
CA ARG A 13 -5.20 17.09 9.23
C ARG A 13 -4.83 18.46 8.64
N PRO A 14 -4.37 18.55 7.38
CA PRO A 14 -4.09 19.84 6.76
C PRO A 14 -5.37 20.65 6.57
N ASP A 15 -5.32 21.94 6.92
CA ASP A 15 -6.33 22.89 6.52
C ASP A 15 -5.98 23.47 5.14
N LEU A 16 -6.77 23.09 4.14
CA LEU A 16 -6.58 23.56 2.77
C LEU A 16 -6.76 25.08 2.69
N ALA A 17 -5.94 25.73 1.86
CA ALA A 17 -5.93 27.18 1.75
C ALA A 17 -7.33 27.75 1.44
N PRO A 18 -7.70 28.93 1.96
CA PRO A 18 -9.02 29.51 1.68
C PRO A 18 -9.30 29.76 0.19
N ASN A 19 -8.26 29.89 -0.64
CA ASN A 19 -8.36 30.10 -2.08
C ASN A 19 -8.33 28.79 -2.90
N MET A 20 -8.37 27.61 -2.25
CA MET A 20 -8.22 26.32 -2.90
C MET A 20 -9.19 26.12 -4.08
N GLU A 21 -10.48 26.44 -3.89
CA GLU A 21 -11.50 26.28 -4.91
C GLU A 21 -11.24 27.17 -6.13
N ALA A 22 -10.81 28.42 -5.89
CA ALA A 22 -10.49 29.37 -6.95
C ALA A 22 -9.27 28.94 -7.77
N ASP A 23 -8.31 28.25 -7.16
CA ASP A 23 -7.14 27.70 -7.84
C ASP A 23 -7.45 26.36 -8.53
N LEU A 24 -8.29 25.51 -7.93
CA LEU A 24 -8.63 24.17 -8.43
C LEU A 24 -9.61 24.23 -9.61
N GLU A 25 -10.61 25.11 -9.57
CA GLU A 25 -11.62 25.26 -10.61
C GLU A 25 -11.05 25.43 -12.03
N PRO A 26 -10.12 26.37 -12.32
CA PRO A 26 -9.57 26.52 -13.67
C PRO A 26 -8.83 25.27 -14.14
N VAL A 27 -8.20 24.50 -13.23
CA VAL A 27 -7.53 23.24 -13.57
C VAL A 27 -8.56 22.18 -13.95
N VAL A 28 -9.59 21.99 -13.12
CA VAL A 28 -10.65 21.01 -13.38
C VAL A 28 -11.40 21.35 -14.67
N ARG A 29 -11.74 22.64 -14.88
CA ARG A 29 -12.35 23.12 -16.13
C ARG A 29 -11.50 22.76 -17.34
N HIS A 30 -10.20 23.04 -17.29
CA HIS A 30 -9.30 22.72 -18.40
C HIS A 30 -9.28 21.21 -18.70
N LEU A 31 -9.16 20.36 -17.66
CA LEU A 31 -9.17 18.90 -17.82
C LEU A 31 -10.47 18.39 -18.44
N VAL A 32 -11.61 18.92 -18.00
CA VAL A 32 -12.94 18.54 -18.49
C VAL A 32 -13.16 19.01 -19.92
N GLU A 33 -12.75 20.24 -20.27
CA GLU A 33 -12.79 20.79 -21.63
C GLU A 33 -11.96 19.95 -22.61
N GLN A 34 -10.78 19.49 -22.17
CA GLN A 34 -9.92 18.63 -22.98
C GLN A 34 -10.31 17.14 -22.94
N ARG A 35 -11.32 16.78 -22.12
CA ARG A 35 -11.75 15.39 -21.87
C ARG A 35 -10.60 14.49 -21.40
N TRP A 36 -9.69 15.04 -20.59
CA TRP A 36 -8.57 14.29 -20.02
C TRP A 36 -8.98 13.65 -18.70
N PRO A 37 -8.85 12.32 -18.56
CA PRO A 37 -9.06 11.65 -17.28
C PRO A 37 -8.13 12.22 -16.22
N PHE A 38 -8.62 12.36 -14.99
CA PHE A 38 -7.84 12.91 -13.90
C PHE A 38 -8.08 12.17 -12.59
N ARG A 39 -7.09 12.25 -11.71
CA ARG A 39 -7.18 11.72 -10.36
C ARG A 39 -6.74 12.80 -9.39
N LEU A 40 -7.39 12.85 -8.24
CA LEU A 40 -7.04 13.80 -7.19
C LEU A 40 -6.79 13.04 -5.89
N HIS A 41 -5.68 13.39 -5.26
CA HIS A 41 -5.32 12.85 -3.96
C HIS A 41 -6.18 13.51 -2.88
N ALA A 42 -6.89 12.71 -2.08
CA ALA A 42 -7.70 13.22 -0.97
C ALA A 42 -7.93 12.16 0.11
N THR A 43 -7.36 12.37 1.29
CA THR A 43 -7.51 11.47 2.45
C THR A 43 -8.75 11.84 3.26
N TYR A 44 -8.98 13.14 3.44
CA TYR A 44 -9.93 13.62 4.44
C TYR A 44 -11.25 14.09 3.83
N ASP A 45 -12.35 13.80 4.52
CA ASP A 45 -13.70 14.23 4.13
C ASP A 45 -13.82 15.74 3.94
N GLU A 46 -13.11 16.53 4.73
CA GLU A 46 -13.10 18.00 4.63
C GLU A 46 -12.46 18.47 3.32
N SER A 47 -11.39 17.81 2.90
CA SER A 47 -10.75 18.05 1.60
C SER A 47 -11.68 17.62 0.46
N ILE A 48 -12.19 16.39 0.54
CA ILE A 48 -13.09 15.78 -0.46
C ILE A 48 -14.34 16.65 -0.64
N SER A 49 -14.93 17.15 0.44
CA SER A 49 -16.12 18.01 0.40
C SER A 49 -15.91 19.23 -0.47
N ARG A 50 -14.79 19.95 -0.26
CA ARG A 50 -14.46 21.19 -0.99
C ARG A 50 -14.06 20.89 -2.44
N MET A 51 -13.34 19.79 -2.68
CA MET A 51 -13.00 19.34 -4.04
C MET A 51 -14.26 19.00 -4.84
N LEU A 52 -15.22 18.31 -4.22
CA LEU A 52 -16.51 17.99 -4.84
C LEU A 52 -17.35 19.24 -5.09
N ASP A 53 -17.29 20.28 -4.24
CA ASP A 53 -17.98 21.56 -4.51
C ASP A 53 -17.50 22.18 -5.83
N VAL A 54 -16.19 22.09 -6.11
CA VAL A 54 -15.61 22.50 -7.39
C VAL A 54 -16.10 21.59 -8.52
N PHE A 55 -16.09 20.27 -8.33
CA PHE A 55 -16.47 19.33 -9.39
C PHE A 55 -17.94 19.49 -9.77
N GLU A 56 -18.85 19.63 -8.80
CA GLU A 56 -20.28 19.90 -9.04
C GLU A 56 -20.52 21.25 -9.70
N LYS A 57 -19.71 22.27 -9.39
CA LYS A 57 -19.76 23.55 -10.10
C LYS A 57 -19.35 23.39 -11.56
N VAL A 58 -18.23 22.73 -11.82
CA VAL A 58 -17.75 22.53 -13.19
C VAL A 58 -18.70 21.63 -13.98
N ASP A 59 -19.22 20.55 -13.41
CA ASP A 59 -20.14 19.62 -14.08
C ASP A 59 -21.46 20.30 -14.51
N ARG A 60 -21.98 21.26 -13.73
CA ARG A 60 -23.14 22.06 -14.13
C ARG A 60 -22.90 22.89 -15.39
N ASP A 61 -21.68 23.39 -15.57
CA ASP A 61 -21.31 24.26 -16.70
C ASP A 61 -20.81 23.46 -17.90
N ILE A 62 -20.02 22.41 -17.64
CA ILE A 62 -19.39 21.51 -18.62
C ILE A 62 -19.55 20.08 -18.10
N PRO A 63 -20.59 19.35 -18.53
CA PRO A 63 -20.89 18.03 -18.01
C PRO A 63 -19.74 17.04 -18.16
N PHE A 64 -19.43 16.32 -17.07
CA PHE A 64 -18.41 15.29 -17.04
C PHE A 64 -18.82 14.14 -17.97
N ASN A 65 -20.11 13.78 -18.03
CA ASN A 65 -20.70 12.91 -19.05
C ASN A 65 -19.81 11.72 -19.45
N GLY A 66 -19.46 10.88 -18.46
CA GLY A 66 -18.62 9.70 -18.64
C GLY A 66 -17.10 9.96 -18.73
N LEU A 67 -16.62 11.17 -18.44
CA LEU A 67 -15.20 11.44 -18.25
C LEU A 67 -14.69 10.68 -17.01
N PRO A 68 -13.70 9.77 -17.14
CA PRO A 68 -13.19 9.05 -15.98
C PRO A 68 -12.43 9.98 -15.04
N TRP A 69 -12.82 9.97 -13.77
CA TRP A 69 -12.10 10.64 -12.70
C TRP A 69 -12.19 9.86 -11.39
N LEU A 70 -11.25 10.08 -10.48
CA LEU A 70 -11.26 9.41 -9.17
C LEU A 70 -10.61 10.23 -8.05
N PHE A 71 -10.98 9.88 -6.82
CA PHE A 71 -10.15 10.16 -5.65
C PHE A 71 -9.22 8.99 -5.34
N ASP A 72 -7.97 9.30 -5.02
CA ASP A 72 -7.07 8.36 -4.36
C ASP A 72 -7.24 8.47 -2.84
N HIS A 73 -7.13 7.34 -2.14
CA HIS A 73 -7.12 7.19 -0.68
C HIS A 73 -8.50 7.20 -0.01
N ALA A 74 -9.08 8.38 0.20
CA ALA A 74 -10.40 8.58 0.79
C ALA A 74 -10.60 7.90 2.15
N GLU A 75 -9.58 7.90 3.02
CA GLU A 75 -9.63 7.25 4.33
C GLU A 75 -10.82 7.68 5.19
N THR A 76 -11.13 8.98 5.28
CA THR A 76 -12.19 9.45 6.17
C THR A 76 -13.48 9.87 5.46
N ILE A 77 -13.62 9.55 4.16
CA ILE A 77 -14.76 10.00 3.34
C ILE A 77 -16.11 9.66 3.97
N SER A 78 -16.99 10.65 4.04
CA SER A 78 -18.33 10.51 4.61
C SER A 78 -19.29 9.82 3.64
N PRO A 79 -20.37 9.18 4.15
CA PRO A 79 -21.49 8.70 3.35
C PRO A 79 -22.00 9.68 2.29
N ARG A 80 -22.13 10.97 2.68
CA ARG A 80 -22.59 12.02 1.78
C ARG A 80 -21.64 12.20 0.61
N ASN A 81 -20.33 12.19 0.84
CA ASN A 81 -19.37 12.38 -0.24
C ASN A 81 -19.19 11.13 -1.11
N ILE A 82 -19.41 9.92 -0.58
CA ILE A 82 -19.51 8.71 -1.41
C ILE A 82 -20.69 8.84 -2.40
N GLU A 83 -21.85 9.30 -1.94
CA GLU A 83 -23.02 9.55 -2.79
C GLU A 83 -22.71 10.60 -3.89
N ARG A 84 -22.03 11.69 -3.54
CA ARG A 84 -21.64 12.74 -4.49
C ARG A 84 -20.66 12.21 -5.56
N VAL A 85 -19.67 11.41 -5.16
CA VAL A 85 -18.75 10.74 -6.10
C VAL A 85 -19.54 9.88 -7.09
N ARG A 86 -20.48 9.08 -6.59
CA ARG A 86 -21.37 8.25 -7.41
C ARG A 86 -22.20 9.10 -8.38
N ALA A 87 -22.82 10.16 -7.90
CA ALA A 87 -23.70 11.02 -8.68
C ALA A 87 -22.98 11.69 -9.86
N LEU A 88 -21.72 12.05 -9.68
CA LEU A 88 -20.84 12.63 -10.69
C LEU A 88 -20.10 11.58 -11.56
N GLY A 89 -20.38 10.28 -11.37
CA GLY A 89 -19.77 9.19 -12.14
C GLY A 89 -18.28 8.96 -11.87
N GLY A 90 -17.78 9.38 -10.70
CA GLY A 90 -16.39 9.16 -10.29
C GLY A 90 -16.16 7.80 -9.64
N GLY A 91 -14.88 7.48 -9.42
CA GLY A 91 -14.44 6.30 -8.68
C GLY A 91 -13.56 6.64 -7.47
N ILE A 92 -13.25 5.61 -6.68
CA ILE A 92 -12.33 5.72 -5.53
C ILE A 92 -11.27 4.61 -5.62
N ALA A 93 -10.00 4.99 -5.69
CA ALA A 93 -8.88 4.07 -5.57
C ALA A 93 -8.37 4.09 -4.13
N ILE A 94 -8.50 2.97 -3.42
CA ILE A 94 -8.01 2.81 -2.06
C ILE A 94 -6.60 2.24 -2.04
N GLN A 95 -5.80 2.62 -1.04
CA GLN A 95 -4.46 2.08 -0.86
C GLN A 95 -4.25 1.64 0.58
N HIS A 96 -3.44 0.60 0.75
CA HIS A 96 -3.26 -0.10 2.02
C HIS A 96 -2.35 0.63 3.02
N ARG A 97 -2.36 1.97 3.06
CA ARG A 97 -1.61 2.74 4.08
C ARG A 97 -2.04 2.35 5.49
N MET A 98 -3.33 2.13 5.70
CA MET A 98 -3.86 1.67 6.99
C MET A 98 -3.21 0.37 7.46
N ALA A 99 -2.69 -0.47 6.55
CA ALA A 99 -1.90 -1.63 6.93
C ALA A 99 -0.61 -1.27 7.67
N PHE A 100 -0.02 -0.09 7.43
CA PHE A 100 1.26 0.35 8.00
C PHE A 100 1.11 1.47 9.04
N GLN A 101 0.06 2.28 8.93
CA GLN A 101 -0.14 3.46 9.76
C GLN A 101 -1.42 3.40 10.60
N GLY A 102 -2.05 2.22 10.68
CA GLY A 102 -3.29 2.04 11.43
C GLY A 102 -3.13 2.36 12.91
N GLU A 103 -2.00 2.04 13.53
CA GLU A 103 -1.66 2.42 14.91
C GLU A 103 -1.65 3.94 15.10
N TYR A 104 -0.98 4.67 14.20
CA TYR A 104 -0.93 6.13 14.26
C TYR A 104 -2.30 6.78 14.04
N PHE A 105 -3.13 6.18 13.19
CA PHE A 105 -4.51 6.61 13.01
C PHE A 105 -5.33 6.40 14.29
N ILE A 106 -5.20 5.23 14.93
CA ILE A 106 -5.85 4.91 16.20
C ILE A 106 -5.42 5.88 17.29
N ASP A 107 -4.13 6.18 17.41
CA ASP A 107 -3.60 7.06 18.45
C ASP A 107 -4.18 8.48 18.36
N ARG A 108 -4.43 8.99 17.15
CA ARG A 108 -5.01 10.34 16.97
C ARG A 108 -6.53 10.37 17.00
N TYR A 109 -7.19 9.46 16.26
CA TYR A 109 -8.62 9.53 16.00
C TYR A 109 -9.43 8.50 16.80
N GLY A 110 -8.74 7.56 17.46
CA GLY A 110 -9.34 6.48 18.24
C GLY A 110 -9.68 5.26 17.41
N ALA A 111 -9.70 4.10 18.07
CA ALA A 111 -10.02 2.81 17.46
C ALA A 111 -11.39 2.80 16.76
N LYS A 112 -12.38 3.51 17.33
CA LYS A 112 -13.72 3.55 16.74
C LYS A 112 -13.76 4.26 15.39
N ALA A 113 -12.93 5.30 15.19
CA ALA A 113 -12.80 5.95 13.90
C ALA A 113 -12.09 5.03 12.89
N ALA A 114 -11.09 4.27 13.34
CA ALA A 114 -10.35 3.33 12.49
C ALA A 114 -11.27 2.26 11.87
N GLU A 115 -12.29 1.78 12.62
CA GLU A 115 -13.26 0.79 12.11
C GLU A 115 -13.99 1.25 10.83
N ALA A 116 -14.10 2.56 10.61
CA ALA A 116 -14.81 3.15 9.47
C ALA A 116 -13.87 3.66 8.36
N THR A 117 -12.56 3.37 8.42
CA THR A 117 -11.53 4.08 7.66
C THR A 117 -10.60 3.14 6.89
N PRO A 118 -10.60 3.14 5.54
CA PRO A 118 -11.63 3.66 4.65
C PRO A 118 -12.92 2.84 4.74
N PRO A 119 -14.09 3.43 4.47
CA PRO A 119 -15.39 2.74 4.52
C PRO A 119 -15.66 1.89 3.26
N ILE A 120 -14.76 0.95 2.93
CA ILE A 120 -14.74 0.19 1.67
C ILE A 120 -16.06 -0.56 1.42
N GLN A 121 -16.60 -1.23 2.44
CA GLN A 121 -17.86 -1.96 2.32
C GLN A 121 -19.03 -1.05 1.93
N ARG A 122 -19.06 0.19 2.44
CA ARG A 122 -20.07 1.18 2.08
C ARG A 122 -19.89 1.68 0.65
N MET A 123 -18.65 2.01 0.25
CA MET A 123 -18.36 2.43 -1.12
C MET A 123 -18.88 1.40 -2.14
N LEU A 124 -18.62 0.11 -1.87
CA LEU A 124 -19.11 -1.01 -2.67
C LEU A 124 -20.64 -1.13 -2.65
N ALA A 125 -21.26 -1.00 -1.48
CA ALA A 125 -22.72 -1.09 -1.32
C ALA A 125 -23.47 0.05 -2.03
N GLU A 126 -22.86 1.24 -2.11
CA GLU A 126 -23.41 2.38 -2.84
C GLU A 126 -23.17 2.30 -4.36
N GLY A 127 -22.37 1.33 -4.81
CA GLY A 127 -22.10 1.10 -6.23
C GLY A 127 -21.13 2.10 -6.84
N VAL A 128 -20.29 2.73 -6.02
CA VAL A 128 -19.15 3.52 -6.53
C VAL A 128 -18.12 2.54 -7.12
N PRO A 129 -17.52 2.84 -8.29
CA PRO A 129 -16.36 2.10 -8.77
C PRO A 129 -15.21 2.18 -7.77
N VAL A 130 -14.80 1.03 -7.22
CA VAL A 130 -13.68 0.93 -6.27
C VAL A 130 -12.59 0.04 -6.84
N GLY A 131 -11.35 0.49 -6.72
CA GLY A 131 -10.14 -0.25 -7.05
C GLY A 131 -9.15 -0.16 -5.92
N ALA A 132 -8.23 -1.10 -5.85
CA ALA A 132 -7.19 -1.10 -4.83
C ALA A 132 -5.80 -0.98 -5.45
N GLY A 133 -4.90 -0.33 -4.71
CA GLY A 133 -3.52 -0.10 -5.10
C GLY A 133 -2.57 0.01 -3.91
N THR A 134 -1.30 0.27 -4.20
CA THR A 134 -0.26 0.33 -3.16
C THR A 134 0.14 1.73 -2.77
N ASP A 135 0.15 2.70 -3.69
CA ASP A 135 0.82 4.00 -3.52
C ASP A 135 2.26 3.88 -2.98
N ALA A 136 2.94 2.82 -3.40
CA ALA A 136 4.35 2.63 -3.13
C ALA A 136 5.20 3.66 -3.91
N THR A 137 6.35 4.10 -3.40
CA THR A 137 7.04 3.69 -2.17
C THR A 137 6.86 4.68 -1.02
N ARG A 138 5.94 5.66 -1.16
CA ARG A 138 5.85 6.80 -0.23
C ARG A 138 5.14 6.44 1.07
N VAL A 139 4.04 5.70 0.99
CA VAL A 139 3.16 5.44 2.17
C VAL A 139 2.99 3.97 2.51
N ALA A 140 3.33 3.06 1.58
CA ALA A 140 3.19 1.62 1.78
C ALA A 140 4.19 0.82 0.92
N SER A 141 4.17 -0.50 1.11
CA SER A 141 4.96 -1.46 0.32
C SER A 141 4.43 -1.59 -1.11
N TYR A 142 5.30 -1.87 -2.08
CA TYR A 142 4.88 -2.24 -3.44
C TYR A 142 4.32 -3.67 -3.51
N ASN A 143 4.45 -4.46 -2.44
CA ASN A 143 3.93 -5.82 -2.36
C ASN A 143 2.38 -5.82 -2.32
N PRO A 144 1.67 -6.33 -3.34
CA PRO A 144 0.20 -6.37 -3.33
C PRO A 144 -0.36 -7.30 -2.26
N TRP A 145 0.42 -8.27 -1.79
CA TRP A 145 -0.03 -9.26 -0.80
C TRP A 145 -0.20 -8.66 0.60
N THR A 146 0.57 -7.63 0.96
CA THR A 146 0.34 -6.87 2.20
C THR A 146 -0.97 -6.10 2.13
N ALA A 147 -1.35 -5.62 0.96
CA ALA A 147 -2.64 -4.96 0.74
C ALA A 147 -3.81 -5.94 0.82
N LEU A 148 -3.69 -7.09 0.14
CA LEU A 148 -4.71 -8.14 0.20
C LEU A 148 -4.86 -8.71 1.62
N TYR A 149 -3.76 -8.87 2.35
CA TYR A 149 -3.80 -9.22 3.78
C TYR A 149 -4.61 -8.22 4.59
N TRP A 150 -4.33 -6.91 4.46
CA TRP A 150 -5.07 -5.87 5.17
C TRP A 150 -6.56 -5.86 4.81
N LEU A 151 -6.88 -5.97 3.51
CA LEU A 151 -8.27 -6.03 3.05
C LEU A 151 -9.02 -7.23 3.63
N VAL A 152 -8.38 -8.40 3.72
CA VAL A 152 -9.03 -9.65 4.16
C VAL A 152 -9.08 -9.79 5.67
N SER A 153 -7.97 -9.50 6.36
CA SER A 153 -7.87 -9.67 7.82
C SER A 153 -8.42 -8.47 8.60
N GLY A 154 -8.43 -7.29 7.97
CA GLY A 154 -8.70 -6.03 8.65
C GLY A 154 -7.66 -5.63 9.69
N LYS A 155 -6.41 -6.09 9.54
CA LYS A 155 -5.30 -5.82 10.46
C LYS A 155 -4.18 -5.04 9.82
N THR A 156 -3.41 -4.35 10.66
CA THR A 156 -2.10 -3.80 10.29
C THR A 156 -1.09 -4.93 10.09
N VAL A 157 0.00 -4.66 9.39
CA VAL A 157 1.11 -5.61 9.21
C VAL A 157 1.75 -6.01 10.55
N GLY A 158 1.63 -5.15 11.56
CA GLY A 158 2.03 -5.38 12.95
C GLY A 158 1.02 -6.18 13.79
N GLY A 159 -0.15 -6.49 13.24
CA GLY A 159 -1.18 -7.33 13.87
C GLY A 159 -2.26 -6.57 14.63
N THR A 160 -2.27 -5.23 14.62
CA THR A 160 -3.32 -4.42 15.22
C THR A 160 -4.62 -4.58 14.44
N THR A 161 -5.71 -4.97 15.12
CA THR A 161 -7.03 -5.07 14.50
C THR A 161 -7.62 -3.68 14.26
N LEU A 162 -7.94 -3.37 13.01
CA LEU A 162 -8.57 -2.10 12.60
C LEU A 162 -10.07 -2.25 12.40
N TYR A 163 -10.49 -3.33 11.75
CA TYR A 163 -11.89 -3.56 11.41
C TYR A 163 -12.46 -4.74 12.21
N PRO A 164 -13.75 -4.69 12.59
CA PRO A 164 -14.42 -5.84 13.21
C PRO A 164 -14.46 -7.05 12.28
N GLN A 165 -14.51 -6.80 10.96
CA GLN A 165 -14.53 -7.81 9.92
C GLN A 165 -13.84 -7.27 8.66
N GLY A 166 -12.92 -8.04 8.10
CA GLY A 166 -12.35 -7.73 6.77
C GLY A 166 -13.27 -8.11 5.62
N LEU A 167 -12.77 -7.95 4.39
CA LEU A 167 -13.50 -8.28 3.17
C LEU A 167 -13.41 -9.77 2.83
N PRO A 168 -14.43 -10.34 2.18
CA PRO A 168 -14.30 -11.64 1.53
C PRO A 168 -13.11 -11.64 0.56
N ARG A 169 -12.34 -12.72 0.52
CA ARG A 169 -11.16 -12.85 -0.35
C ARG A 169 -11.45 -12.58 -1.82
N ALA A 170 -12.60 -13.06 -2.31
CA ALA A 170 -13.03 -12.80 -3.68
C ALA A 170 -13.22 -11.30 -3.95
N THR A 171 -13.82 -10.57 -3.01
CA THR A 171 -13.99 -9.11 -3.10
C THR A 171 -12.65 -8.39 -3.07
N ALA A 172 -11.76 -8.76 -2.14
CA ALA A 172 -10.42 -8.16 -2.06
C ALA A 172 -9.60 -8.37 -3.34
N LEU A 173 -9.63 -9.59 -3.90
CA LEU A 173 -8.98 -9.89 -5.17
C LEU A 173 -9.61 -9.13 -6.34
N GLN A 174 -10.95 -9.03 -6.36
CA GLN A 174 -11.66 -8.27 -7.38
C GLN A 174 -11.24 -6.80 -7.38
N LEU A 175 -11.11 -6.17 -6.21
CA LEU A 175 -10.67 -4.77 -6.10
C LEU A 175 -9.29 -4.55 -6.75
N PHE A 176 -8.33 -5.46 -6.53
CA PHE A 176 -6.98 -5.38 -7.11
C PHE A 176 -6.88 -5.74 -8.60
N THR A 177 -7.90 -6.40 -9.15
CA THR A 177 -7.88 -6.93 -10.52
C THR A 177 -8.95 -6.25 -11.38
N HIS A 178 -10.14 -6.82 -11.45
CA HIS A 178 -11.25 -6.33 -12.26
C HIS A 178 -11.72 -4.92 -11.85
N GLY A 179 -11.77 -4.61 -10.55
CA GLY A 179 -12.13 -3.30 -10.02
C GLY A 179 -11.13 -2.23 -10.47
N SER A 180 -9.83 -2.50 -10.30
CA SER A 180 -8.76 -1.59 -10.75
C SER A 180 -8.70 -1.37 -12.27
N ALA A 181 -9.24 -2.29 -13.09
CA ALA A 181 -9.36 -2.08 -14.54
C ALA A 181 -10.30 -0.90 -14.89
N TRP A 182 -11.18 -0.49 -13.96
CA TRP A 182 -12.05 0.66 -14.16
C TRP A 182 -11.27 1.97 -14.33
N PHE A 183 -10.24 2.16 -13.51
CA PHE A 183 -9.43 3.39 -13.42
C PHE A 183 -8.46 3.55 -14.60
N SER A 184 -8.27 2.49 -15.39
CA SER A 184 -7.50 2.53 -16.64
C SER A 184 -8.41 2.58 -17.88
N SER A 185 -9.74 2.59 -17.72
CA SER A 185 -10.70 2.45 -18.83
C SER A 185 -10.49 1.17 -19.65
N GLU A 186 -10.12 0.07 -18.97
CA GLU A 186 -9.82 -1.23 -19.57
C GLU A 186 -10.75 -2.34 -19.09
N GLN A 187 -11.93 -1.97 -18.59
CA GLN A 187 -13.00 -2.90 -18.26
C GLN A 187 -13.31 -3.77 -19.50
N GLY A 188 -13.44 -5.08 -19.29
CA GLY A 188 -13.67 -6.03 -20.38
C GLY A 188 -12.44 -6.36 -21.22
N LYS A 189 -11.29 -5.68 -21.02
CA LYS A 189 -10.00 -6.03 -21.64
C LYS A 189 -9.08 -6.78 -20.69
N LYS A 190 -9.11 -6.48 -19.39
CA LYS A 190 -8.25 -7.12 -18.37
C LYS A 190 -8.92 -7.23 -17.00
N GLY A 191 -8.22 -7.90 -16.08
CA GLY A 191 -8.60 -8.04 -14.67
C GLY A 191 -9.39 -9.30 -14.35
N GLN A 192 -9.66 -10.17 -15.33
CA GLN A 192 -10.30 -11.47 -15.14
C GLN A 192 -9.67 -12.54 -16.02
N ILE A 193 -9.68 -13.78 -15.56
CA ILE A 193 -9.39 -14.95 -16.41
C ILE A 193 -10.67 -15.27 -17.19
N LYS A 194 -10.81 -14.66 -18.36
CA LYS A 194 -12.02 -14.76 -19.20
C LYS A 194 -11.66 -14.67 -20.68
N VAL A 195 -12.34 -15.47 -21.51
CA VAL A 195 -12.19 -15.41 -22.98
C VAL A 195 -12.42 -13.98 -23.47
N GLY A 196 -11.50 -13.49 -24.31
CA GLY A 196 -11.51 -12.12 -24.86
C GLY A 196 -10.73 -11.08 -24.06
N GLN A 197 -10.25 -11.41 -22.85
CA GLN A 197 -9.35 -10.55 -22.08
C GLN A 197 -7.88 -10.92 -22.29
N LEU A 198 -6.97 -10.01 -21.92
CA LEU A 198 -5.53 -10.24 -21.90
C LEU A 198 -5.21 -11.48 -21.05
N ALA A 199 -4.25 -12.28 -21.51
CA ALA A 199 -3.69 -13.39 -20.76
C ALA A 199 -2.69 -12.87 -19.71
N ASP A 200 -3.22 -12.12 -18.75
CA ASP A 200 -2.53 -11.58 -17.58
C ASP A 200 -2.87 -12.46 -16.37
N LEU A 201 -1.93 -13.28 -15.91
CA LEU A 201 -2.16 -14.20 -14.81
C LEU A 201 -0.90 -14.43 -13.97
N VAL A 202 -1.12 -14.89 -12.75
CA VAL A 202 -0.07 -15.30 -11.82
C VAL A 202 -0.35 -16.71 -11.30
N ALA A 203 0.69 -17.51 -11.13
CA ALA A 203 0.67 -18.70 -10.29
C ALA A 203 1.36 -18.37 -8.98
N LEU A 204 0.77 -18.78 -7.85
CA LEU A 204 1.21 -18.37 -6.52
C LEU A 204 1.93 -19.49 -5.78
N THR A 205 2.76 -19.13 -4.80
CA THR A 205 3.41 -20.07 -3.89
C THR A 205 2.44 -20.90 -3.06
N ALA A 206 1.22 -20.41 -2.82
CA ALA A 206 0.14 -21.14 -2.16
C ALA A 206 -1.25 -20.63 -2.59
N GLU A 207 -2.30 -21.38 -2.28
CA GLU A 207 -3.67 -21.07 -2.69
C GLU A 207 -4.26 -19.92 -1.87
N PHE A 208 -4.39 -18.74 -2.49
CA PHE A 208 -4.91 -17.53 -1.85
C PHE A 208 -6.28 -17.70 -1.19
N PHE A 209 -7.14 -18.63 -1.63
CA PHE A 209 -8.49 -18.81 -1.07
C PHE A 209 -8.53 -19.70 0.18
N SER A 210 -7.48 -20.47 0.47
CA SER A 210 -7.49 -21.48 1.54
C SER A 210 -6.40 -21.30 2.60
N VAL A 211 -5.30 -20.59 2.30
CA VAL A 211 -4.25 -20.30 3.30
C VAL A 211 -4.79 -19.53 4.49
N GLU A 212 -4.17 -19.61 5.66
CA GLU A 212 -4.54 -18.75 6.80
C GLU A 212 -4.38 -17.25 6.46
N GLU A 213 -5.19 -16.38 7.06
CA GLU A 213 -5.14 -14.93 6.76
C GLU A 213 -3.73 -14.36 6.91
N GLU A 214 -3.05 -14.72 7.99
CA GLU A 214 -1.68 -14.27 8.28
C GLU A 214 -0.66 -14.69 7.21
N GLN A 215 -0.94 -15.78 6.48
CA GLN A 215 -0.08 -16.26 5.40
C GLN A 215 -0.25 -15.47 4.11
N ILE A 216 -1.35 -14.72 3.94
CA ILE A 216 -1.62 -13.96 2.72
C ILE A 216 -0.48 -13.01 2.39
N LYS A 217 0.08 -12.27 3.38
CA LYS A 217 1.14 -11.28 3.16
C LYS A 217 2.50 -11.87 2.74
N TRP A 218 2.63 -13.20 2.80
CA TRP A 218 3.83 -13.94 2.41
C TRP A 218 3.67 -14.69 1.09
N LEU A 219 2.53 -14.55 0.41
CA LEU A 219 2.36 -15.10 -0.92
C LEU A 219 3.31 -14.43 -1.90
N GLU A 220 3.74 -15.18 -2.91
CA GLU A 220 4.57 -14.69 -3.99
C GLU A 220 4.06 -15.25 -5.31
N SER A 221 4.40 -14.58 -6.42
CA SER A 221 4.18 -15.13 -7.76
C SER A 221 5.37 -16.02 -8.14
N VAL A 222 5.13 -17.30 -8.41
CA VAL A 222 6.14 -18.21 -8.98
C VAL A 222 6.12 -18.22 -10.51
N LEU A 223 5.08 -17.64 -11.12
CA LEU A 223 4.96 -17.43 -12.57
C LEU A 223 4.10 -16.20 -12.79
N THR A 224 4.59 -15.22 -13.54
CA THR A 224 3.80 -14.07 -14.01
C THR A 224 3.78 -14.05 -15.53
N VAL A 225 2.58 -14.02 -16.09
CA VAL A 225 2.32 -13.90 -17.52
C VAL A 225 1.63 -12.57 -17.77
N VAL A 226 2.11 -11.80 -18.76
CA VAL A 226 1.51 -10.53 -19.20
C VAL A 226 1.31 -10.59 -20.71
N GLY A 227 0.06 -10.41 -21.16
CA GLY A 227 -0.32 -10.49 -22.56
C GLY A 227 0.07 -11.83 -23.21
N GLY A 228 0.06 -12.93 -22.45
CA GLY A 228 0.47 -14.26 -22.90
C GLY A 228 1.99 -14.51 -22.95
N LYS A 229 2.81 -13.57 -22.47
CA LYS A 229 4.27 -13.72 -22.38
C LYS A 229 4.69 -13.92 -20.93
N VAL A 230 5.54 -14.91 -20.68
CA VAL A 230 6.15 -15.10 -19.36
C VAL A 230 7.13 -13.96 -19.10
N VAL A 231 6.90 -13.17 -18.05
CA VAL A 231 7.74 -12.03 -17.64
C VAL A 231 8.43 -12.25 -16.30
N HIS A 232 8.00 -13.27 -15.56
CA HIS A 232 8.65 -13.73 -14.34
C HIS A 232 8.38 -15.22 -14.18
N ALA A 233 9.38 -15.97 -13.76
CA ALA A 233 9.22 -17.36 -13.36
C ALA A 233 10.26 -17.72 -12.31
N ALA A 234 9.88 -18.57 -11.37
CA ALA A 234 10.70 -19.06 -10.28
C ALA A 234 10.27 -20.49 -9.89
N SER A 235 10.99 -21.10 -8.95
CA SER A 235 10.67 -22.43 -8.42
C SER A 235 10.48 -23.48 -9.52
N GLU A 236 9.32 -24.14 -9.59
CA GLU A 236 9.00 -25.16 -10.60
C GLU A 236 8.90 -24.62 -12.04
N PHE A 237 8.85 -23.31 -12.22
CA PHE A 237 8.80 -22.63 -13.53
C PHE A 237 10.14 -21.98 -13.93
N ASP A 238 11.23 -22.20 -13.19
CA ASP A 238 12.55 -21.59 -13.42
C ASP A 238 13.03 -21.61 -14.88
N LYS A 239 12.79 -22.72 -15.60
CA LYS A 239 13.15 -22.90 -17.02
C LYS A 239 12.41 -21.96 -17.98
N LEU A 240 11.33 -21.33 -17.54
CA LEU A 240 10.56 -20.35 -18.32
C LEU A 240 10.97 -18.90 -18.01
N ALA A 241 11.89 -18.69 -17.06
CA ALA A 241 12.26 -17.35 -16.63
C ALA A 241 12.90 -16.55 -17.78
N PRO A 242 12.51 -15.28 -17.98
CA PRO A 242 13.22 -14.41 -18.90
C PRO A 242 14.65 -14.13 -18.39
N PRO A 243 15.54 -13.59 -19.24
CA PRO A 243 16.87 -13.17 -18.81
C PRO A 243 16.81 -12.23 -17.60
N THR A 244 17.71 -12.44 -16.64
CA THR A 244 17.79 -11.61 -15.45
C THR A 244 18.15 -10.18 -15.82
N VAL A 245 17.43 -9.22 -15.24
CA VAL A 245 17.77 -7.80 -15.38
C VAL A 245 18.92 -7.52 -14.40
N PRO A 246 20.03 -6.91 -14.85
CA PRO A 246 21.13 -6.58 -13.94
C PRO A 246 20.65 -5.58 -12.88
N VAL A 247 20.99 -5.86 -11.62
CA VAL A 247 20.72 -4.94 -10.52
C VAL A 247 21.57 -3.69 -10.73
N MET A 248 20.93 -2.52 -10.71
CA MET A 248 21.60 -1.23 -10.79
C MET A 248 21.14 -0.33 -9.64
N PRO A 249 22.06 0.42 -9.00
CA PRO A 249 23.51 0.36 -9.19
C PRO A 249 24.10 -0.96 -8.67
N ASP A 250 25.31 -1.29 -9.12
CA ASP A 250 26.08 -2.50 -8.78
C ASP A 250 26.41 -2.63 -7.29
N TRP A 251 26.48 -1.51 -6.56
CA TRP A 251 26.58 -1.50 -5.10
C TRP A 251 25.25 -1.71 -4.37
N SER A 252 24.12 -1.83 -5.08
CA SER A 252 22.81 -1.99 -4.45
C SER A 252 22.79 -3.22 -3.54
N PRO A 253 22.34 -3.10 -2.27
CA PRO A 253 22.24 -4.23 -1.35
C PRO A 253 21.41 -5.40 -1.90
N VAL A 254 20.47 -5.12 -2.82
CA VAL A 254 19.64 -6.14 -3.50
C VAL A 254 20.48 -7.10 -4.35
N ALA A 255 21.68 -6.69 -4.79
CA ALA A 255 22.62 -7.56 -5.48
C ALA A 255 23.24 -8.63 -4.55
N LEU A 256 23.30 -8.36 -3.25
CA LEU A 256 23.87 -9.26 -2.24
C LEU A 256 22.80 -10.04 -1.48
N VAL A 257 21.69 -9.38 -1.17
CA VAL A 257 20.56 -9.93 -0.41
C VAL A 257 19.29 -9.75 -1.24
N PRO A 258 19.03 -10.64 -2.20
CA PRO A 258 17.85 -10.54 -3.05
C PRO A 258 16.58 -10.95 -2.28
N GLY A 259 15.44 -10.43 -2.72
CA GLY A 259 14.13 -10.80 -2.21
C GLY A 259 13.61 -9.89 -1.08
N HIS A 260 12.54 -10.33 -0.43
CA HIS A 260 11.96 -9.67 0.74
C HIS A 260 12.06 -10.58 1.96
N TRP A 261 11.95 -10.00 3.16
CA TRP A 261 11.96 -10.78 4.38
C TRP A 261 10.75 -11.72 4.43
N SER A 262 10.98 -12.99 4.77
CA SER A 262 9.95 -14.00 5.01
C SER A 262 10.27 -14.78 6.28
N PRO A 263 9.27 -15.17 7.08
CA PRO A 263 9.49 -15.97 8.29
C PRO A 263 10.09 -17.35 7.99
N ASN A 264 9.94 -17.84 6.75
CA ASN A 264 10.50 -19.10 6.29
C ASN A 264 11.81 -18.93 5.50
N ALA A 265 12.30 -17.69 5.33
CA ALA A 265 13.59 -17.48 4.72
C ALA A 265 14.65 -18.21 5.56
N ALA A 266 15.55 -18.94 4.91
CA ALA A 266 16.71 -19.48 5.59
C ALA A 266 17.32 -18.31 6.38
N PRO A 267 17.61 -18.49 7.69
CA PRO A 267 18.23 -17.42 8.43
C PRO A 267 19.43 -16.97 7.60
N LEU A 268 19.51 -15.68 7.27
CA LEU A 268 20.76 -15.09 6.80
C LEU A 268 21.77 -15.67 7.76
N SER A 269 22.65 -16.57 7.29
CA SER A 269 23.63 -17.18 8.18
C SER A 269 24.27 -15.96 8.80
N ALA A 270 24.08 -15.78 10.11
CA ALA A 270 24.80 -14.77 10.82
C ALA A 270 26.22 -15.24 10.63
N SER A 271 26.87 -14.76 9.57
CA SER A 271 28.29 -14.84 9.37
C SER A 271 28.77 -14.15 10.61
N ILE A 272 29.06 -14.95 11.64
CA ILE A 272 29.60 -14.48 12.89
C ILE A 272 30.73 -13.61 12.42
N HIS A 273 30.61 -12.29 12.66
CA HIS A 273 31.68 -11.37 12.36
C HIS A 273 32.83 -11.86 13.23
N GLN A 274 33.66 -12.75 12.70
CA GLN A 274 34.94 -13.07 13.27
C GLN A 274 35.73 -11.80 13.05
N CYS A 275 35.74 -10.92 14.05
CA CYS A 275 36.73 -9.88 14.13
C CYS A 275 38.08 -10.56 13.92
N ILE A 276 38.72 -10.31 12.77
CA ILE A 276 40.13 -10.66 12.58
C ILE A 276 40.89 -9.70 13.49
N GLY A 277 41.18 -10.16 14.69
CA GLY A 277 41.83 -9.40 15.76
C GLY A 277 42.04 -10.30 16.98
N SER A 278 43.15 -10.09 17.68
CA SER A 278 43.76 -10.99 18.68
C SER A 278 42.99 -11.16 20.02
N CYS A 279 41.66 -11.05 20.02
CA CYS A 279 40.85 -11.37 21.21
C CYS A 279 40.43 -12.85 21.18
N ALA A 280 41.29 -13.71 21.72
CA ALA A 280 41.00 -15.13 21.95
C ALA A 280 40.05 -15.38 23.16
N VAL A 281 39.10 -14.48 23.41
CA VAL A 281 38.19 -14.54 24.56
C VAL A 281 36.74 -14.55 24.07
N HIS A 282 36.27 -15.76 23.81
CA HIS A 282 34.87 -16.23 23.66
C HIS A 282 34.04 -15.74 22.47
N GLU A 283 33.26 -16.68 21.94
CA GLU A 283 32.11 -16.50 21.05
C GLU A 283 31.04 -15.65 21.77
N HIS A 284 30.62 -14.49 21.23
CA HIS A 284 29.56 -13.69 21.84
C HIS A 284 28.45 -13.34 20.84
N GLN A 285 27.22 -13.74 21.19
CA GLN A 285 26.00 -13.34 20.50
C GLN A 285 25.58 -11.93 20.92
N HIS A 286 25.65 -10.97 19.99
CA HIS A 286 25.27 -9.57 20.19
C HIS A 286 23.81 -9.36 20.63
N ASP A 287 22.94 -10.32 20.32
CA ASP A 287 21.50 -10.25 20.62
C ASP A 287 21.23 -10.28 22.13
N ARG A 288 22.12 -10.90 22.92
CA ARG A 288 21.98 -11.01 24.38
C ARG A 288 22.25 -9.68 25.10
N ALA A 289 23.23 -8.91 24.63
CA ALA A 289 23.56 -7.61 25.19
C ALA A 289 22.46 -6.57 24.88
N ARG A 290 21.97 -6.56 23.62
CA ARG A 290 20.91 -5.65 23.15
C ARG A 290 19.56 -5.87 23.86
N ARG A 291 19.25 -7.11 24.21
CA ARG A 291 18.01 -7.48 24.91
C ARG A 291 18.15 -7.52 26.44
N SER A 292 19.33 -7.22 26.98
CA SER A 292 19.54 -7.25 28.42
C SER A 292 18.89 -6.03 29.08
N SER A 293 18.03 -6.27 30.06
CA SER A 293 17.40 -5.22 30.87
C SER A 293 18.28 -4.84 32.06
N VAL A 294 19.57 -4.58 31.81
CA VAL A 294 20.49 -4.17 32.88
C VAL A 294 20.32 -2.67 33.10
N PRO A 295 20.00 -2.21 34.33
CA PRO A 295 19.83 -0.79 34.62
C PRO A 295 21.22 -0.15 34.66
N VAL A 296 21.71 0.31 33.51
CA VAL A 296 22.90 1.15 33.44
C VAL A 296 22.47 2.62 33.41
N SER A 297 22.90 3.36 34.41
CA SER A 297 22.64 4.80 34.57
C SER A 297 23.47 5.68 33.63
N ASP A 298 24.44 5.08 32.93
CA ASP A 298 25.33 5.75 31.99
C ASP A 298 25.75 4.74 30.91
N HIS A 299 25.29 4.96 29.67
CA HIS A 299 25.63 4.11 28.53
C HIS A 299 27.07 4.32 28.02
N GLN A 300 27.78 5.35 28.51
CA GLN A 300 29.17 5.64 28.21
C GLN A 300 30.11 5.32 29.41
N GLY A 301 29.56 4.89 30.54
CA GLY A 301 30.27 4.73 31.80
C GLY A 301 30.88 3.34 32.02
N PHE A 302 32.22 3.32 32.04
CA PHE A 302 33.14 2.36 32.64
C PHE A 302 33.05 0.84 32.31
N TRP A 303 31.97 0.28 31.76
CA TRP A 303 32.01 -1.07 31.15
C TRP A 303 32.54 -1.10 29.71
N GLY A 304 33.02 0.05 29.23
CA GLY A 304 34.13 0.10 28.27
C GLY A 304 35.46 -0.45 28.82
N ALA A 305 35.57 -0.80 30.11
CA ALA A 305 36.81 -1.31 30.71
C ALA A 305 37.00 -2.83 30.65
N PHE A 306 35.99 -3.65 30.32
CA PHE A 306 36.15 -5.12 30.20
C PHE A 306 35.34 -5.80 29.09
N GLY A 307 34.70 -5.06 28.18
CA GLY A 307 33.97 -5.66 27.06
C GLY A 307 33.77 -4.68 25.90
N CYS A 308 34.20 -5.10 24.71
CA CYS A 308 34.34 -4.31 23.49
C CYS A 308 33.06 -3.54 23.10
N SER A 309 33.14 -2.21 23.05
CA SER A 309 32.15 -1.36 22.40
C SER A 309 32.43 -1.30 20.90
N CYS A 310 32.05 -2.35 20.15
CA CYS A 310 31.99 -2.29 18.69
C CYS A 310 30.60 -1.83 18.28
N PHE A 311 30.45 -0.55 17.91
CA PHE A 311 29.30 -0.08 17.16
C PHE A 311 29.57 -0.30 15.67
N ALA A 312 28.71 -1.08 15.00
CA ALA A 312 28.70 -1.15 13.55
C ALA A 312 27.89 0.05 13.03
N PHE A 313 28.45 0.78 12.07
CA PHE A 313 27.69 1.64 11.15
C PHE A 313 27.01 0.77 10.09
#